data_AF-A0A0S8G2X0-F1
#
_entry.id   AF-A0A0S8G2X0-F1
#
_cell.length_a   1.000
_cell.length_b   1.000
_cell.length_c   1.000
_cell.angle_alpha   90.00
_cell.angle_beta   90.00
_cell.angle_gamma   90.00
#
_symmetry.space_group_name_H-M   'P 1'
#
loop_
_entity.id
_entity.type
_entity.pdbx_description
1 polymer ?
#
loop_
_entity_poly.entity_id
_entity_poly.type
_entity_poly.pdbx_seq_one_letter_code
_entity_poly.pdbx_strand_id
1 'polypeptide(L)' 'LEAAKKHLTGGFALKLDSNRKIADYLAVIAFYGLPLTYLDEFIGRIEAVTGEQIRDAFRRRVHPDKMLTVVVGGGR' A
#
# COMPACT_ATOMS: atom_id res chain seq x y z
N LEU A 1 11.01 9.95 0.07
CA LEU A 1 10.73 8.90 -0.93
C LEU A 1 11.56 7.66 -0.64
N GLU A 2 12.89 7.77 -0.66
CA GLU A 2 13.81 6.65 -0.40
C GLU A 2 13.55 5.86 0.89
N ALA A 3 13.35 6.53 2.02
CA ALA A 3 13.07 5.85 3.28
C ALA A 3 11.77 5.02 3.24
N ALA A 4 10.73 5.55 2.58
CA ALA A 4 9.46 4.85 2.43
C ALA A 4 9.59 3.64 1.48
N LYS A 5 10.30 3.79 0.36
CA LYS A 5 10.59 2.68 -0.56
C LYS A 5 11.32 1.57 0.17
N LYS A 6 12.44 1.88 0.83
CA LYS A 6 13.24 0.92 1.63
C LYS A 6 12.42 0.22 2.71
N HIS A 7 11.52 0.93 3.39
CA HIS A 7 10.66 0.32 4.39
C HIS A 7 9.66 -0.67 3.77
N LEU A 8 9.03 -0.30 2.66
CA LEU A 8 8.04 -1.15 1.97
C LEU A 8 8.69 -2.38 1.32
N THR A 9 9.84 -2.21 0.67
CA THR A 9 10.57 -3.30 0.01
C THR A 9 11.28 -4.20 1.02
N GLY A 10 11.92 -3.62 2.04
CA GLY A 10 12.59 -4.36 3.11
C GLY A 10 11.62 -5.18 3.99
N GLY A 11 10.40 -4.66 4.20
CA GLY A 11 9.36 -5.37 4.95
C GLY A 11 8.57 -6.40 4.14
N PHE A 12 8.76 -6.50 2.83
CA PHE A 12 7.95 -7.37 1.96
C PHE A 12 8.17 -8.85 2.26
N ALA A 13 9.43 -9.28 2.46
CA ALA A 13 9.73 -10.68 2.80
C ALA A 13 9.04 -11.13 4.09
N LEU A 14 8.94 -10.25 5.10
CA LEU A 14 8.27 -10.54 6.38
C LEU A 14 6.74 -10.66 6.24
N LYS A 15 6.16 -10.09 5.17
CA LYS A 15 4.74 -10.26 4.85
C LYS A 15 4.44 -11.64 4.25
N LEU A 16 5.45 -12.38 3.79
CA LEU A 16 5.34 -13.69 3.13
C LEU A 16 6.10 -14.81 3.87
N ASP A 17 6.53 -14.56 5.10
CA ASP A 17 7.40 -15.46 5.88
C ASP A 17 6.75 -16.79 6.33
N SER A 18 5.49 -17.03 6.01
CA SER A 18 4.77 -18.24 6.40
C SER A 18 3.67 -18.61 5.41
N ASN A 19 3.41 -19.92 5.29
CA ASN A 19 2.39 -20.46 4.37
C ASN A 19 1.00 -19.85 4.57
N ARG A 20 0.63 -19.57 5.83
CA ARG A 20 -0.63 -18.90 6.15
C ARG A 20 -0.70 -17.50 5.55
N LYS A 21 0.34 -16.67 5.76
CA LYS A 21 0.36 -15.31 5.20
C LYS A 21 0.37 -15.33 3.67
N ILE A 22 1.07 -16.29 3.06
CA ILE A 22 1.05 -16.49 1.61
C ILE A 22 -0.37 -16.81 1.13
N ALA A 23 -1.06 -17.75 1.79
CA ALA A 23 -2.44 -18.11 1.46
C ALA A 23 -3.40 -16.91 1.59
N ASP A 24 -3.26 -16.10 2.65
CA ASP A 24 -4.06 -14.88 2.85
C ASP A 24 -3.83 -13.87 1.71
N TYR A 25 -2.58 -13.67 1.28
CA TYR A 25 -2.26 -12.80 0.15
C TYR A 25 -2.82 -13.33 -1.18
N LEU A 26 -2.73 -14.64 -1.42
CA LEU A 26 -3.31 -15.26 -2.61
C LEU A 26 -4.84 -15.12 -2.63
N ALA A 27 -5.50 -15.23 -1.48
CA ALA A 27 -6.94 -14.99 -1.37
C ALA A 27 -7.31 -13.55 -1.76
N VAL A 28 -6.54 -12.55 -1.31
CA VAL A 28 -6.74 -11.14 -1.71
C VAL A 28 -6.52 -10.95 -3.21
N ILE A 29 -5.47 -11.53 -3.78
CA ILE A 29 -5.17 -11.47 -5.21
C ILE A 29 -6.33 -12.05 -6.01
N ALA A 30 -6.83 -13.22 -5.64
CA ALA A 30 -7.95 -13.87 -6.31
C ALA A 30 -9.25 -13.08 -6.15
N PHE A 31 -9.56 -12.60 -4.95
CA PHE A 31 -10.79 -11.88 -4.65
C PHE A 31 -10.91 -10.57 -5.42
N TYR A 32 -9.82 -9.80 -5.51
CA TYR A 32 -9.79 -8.54 -6.26
C TYR A 32 -9.39 -8.71 -7.74
N GLY A 33 -9.20 -9.94 -8.21
CA GLY A 33 -8.83 -10.22 -9.60
C GLY A 33 -7.48 -9.60 -10.01
N LEU A 34 -6.52 -9.55 -9.09
CA LEU A 34 -5.19 -9.00 -9.37
C LEU A 34 -4.38 -9.98 -10.25
N PRO A 35 -3.40 -9.48 -11.03
CA PRO A 35 -2.53 -10.34 -11.84
C PRO A 35 -1.79 -11.38 -10.99
N LEU A 36 -1.58 -12.57 -11.54
CA LEU A 36 -0.82 -13.63 -10.85
C LEU A 36 0.65 -13.24 -10.61
N THR A 37 1.18 -12.30 -11.41
CA THR A 37 2.53 -11.73 -11.27
C THR A 37 2.65 -10.69 -10.15
N TYR A 38 1.55 -10.42 -9.42
CA TYR A 38 1.51 -9.31 -8.46
C TYR A 38 2.61 -9.38 -7.39
N LEU A 39 2.89 -10.57 -6.85
CA LEU A 39 3.92 -10.74 -5.82
C LEU A 39 5.34 -10.54 -6.37
N ASP A 40 5.60 -11.01 -7.59
CA ASP A 40 6.91 -10.87 -8.25
C ASP A 40 7.18 -9.43 -8.65
N GLU A 41 6.17 -8.73 -9.14
CA GLU A 41 6.29 -7.37 -9.63
C GLU A 41 6.19 -6.31 -8.52
N PHE A 42 5.75 -6.67 -7.31
CA PHE A 42 5.46 -5.73 -6.24
C PHE A 42 6.64 -4.79 -5.96
N ILE A 43 7.83 -5.35 -5.72
CA ILE A 43 9.03 -4.57 -5.40
C ILE A 43 9.39 -3.65 -6.58
N GLY A 44 9.42 -4.17 -7.80
CA GLY A 44 9.73 -3.40 -8.99
C GLY A 44 8.76 -2.23 -9.20
N ARG A 45 7.46 -2.45 -8.99
CA ARG A 45 6.43 -1.41 -9.07
C ARG A 45 6.60 -0.33 -8.00
N ILE A 46 7.01 -0.68 -6.78
CA ILE A 46 7.29 0.29 -5.70
C ILE A 46 8.54 1.12 -6.03
N GLU A 47 9.61 0.49 -6.50
CA GLU A 47 10.85 1.18 -6.86
C GLU A 47 10.68 2.13 -8.06
N ALA A 48 9.76 1.83 -8.98
CA ALA A 48 9.44 2.67 -10.12
C ALA A 48 8.68 3.96 -9.77
N VAL A 49 8.11 4.08 -8.56
CA VAL A 49 7.30 5.25 -8.18
C VAL A 49 8.16 6.52 -8.10
N THR A 50 7.72 7.58 -8.76
CA THR A 50 8.38 8.89 -8.76
C THR A 50 7.68 9.89 -7.82
N GLY A 51 8.41 10.92 -7.40
CA GLY A 51 7.85 12.00 -6.58
C GLY A 51 6.72 12.77 -7.27
N GLU A 52 6.77 12.90 -8.59
CA GLU A 52 5.72 13.55 -9.38
C GLU A 52 4.42 12.75 -9.37
N GLN A 53 4.51 11.43 -9.58
CA GLN A 53 3.35 10.53 -9.53
C GLN A 53 2.68 10.56 -8.15
N ILE A 54 3.46 10.70 -7.07
CA ILE A 54 2.93 10.84 -5.71
C ILE A 54 2.11 12.13 -5.59
N ARG A 55 2.65 13.26 -6.05
CA ARG A 55 1.95 14.56 -6.00
C ARG A 55 0.67 14.54 -6.83
N ASP A 56 0.73 13.98 -8.04
CA ASP A 56 -0.43 13.82 -8.91
C ASP A 56 -1.52 12.93 -8.28
N ALA A 57 -1.15 11.75 -7.78
CA ALA A 57 -2.08 10.84 -7.14
C ALA A 57 -2.75 11.47 -5.91
N PHE A 58 -1.99 12.21 -5.10
CA PHE A 58 -2.52 12.90 -3.93
C PHE A 58 -3.54 13.97 -4.33
N ARG A 59 -3.23 14.80 -5.34
CA ARG A 59 -4.16 15.82 -5.85
C ARG A 59 -5.47 15.22 -6.39
N ARG A 60 -5.40 14.05 -7.03
CA ARG A 60 -6.58 13.40 -7.63
C ARG A 60 -7.47 12.65 -6.65
N ARG A 61 -6.93 12.24 -5.48
CA ARG A 61 -7.61 11.30 -4.58
C ARG A 61 -7.86 11.86 -3.18
N VAL A 62 -7.06 12.83 -2.74
CA VAL A 62 -7.23 13.46 -1.43
C VAL A 62 -7.89 14.82 -1.62
N HIS A 63 -9.14 14.90 -1.18
CA HIS A 63 -9.99 16.08 -1.28
C HIS A 63 -10.22 16.64 0.13
N PRO A 64 -9.51 17.70 0.53
CA PRO A 64 -9.65 18.29 1.86
C PRO A 64 -11.10 18.72 2.16
N ASP A 65 -11.83 19.16 1.14
CA ASP A 65 -13.25 19.53 1.19
C ASP A 65 -14.19 18.35 1.51
N LYS A 66 -13.71 17.10 1.36
CA LYS A 66 -14.47 15.87 1.63
C LYS A 66 -13.91 15.07 2.80
N MET A 67 -12.97 15.64 3.56
CA MET A 67 -12.30 14.96 4.65
C MET A 67 -13.17 14.96 5.91
N LEU A 68 -13.56 13.77 6.37
CA LEU A 68 -14.24 13.60 7.65
C LEU A 68 -13.21 13.36 8.74
N THR A 69 -13.17 14.25 9.73
CA THR A 69 -12.33 14.11 10.92
C THR A 69 -13.22 13.85 12.13
N VAL A 70 -13.05 12.70 12.76
CA VAL A 70 -13.74 12.33 14.01
C VAL A 70 -12.73 12.40 15.15
N VAL A 71 -13.00 13.24 16.16
CA VAL A 71 -12.19 13.35 17.37
C VAL A 71 -12.97 12.74 18.53
N VAL A 72 -12.36 11.79 19.23
CA VAL A 72 -12.96 11.17 20.42
C VAL A 72 -12.16 11.60 21.64
N GLY A 73 -12.82 12.29 22.56
CA GLY A 73 -12.28 12.75 23.84
C GLY A 73 -13.44 13.09 24.80
N GLY A 74 -13.18 13.06 26.10
CA GLY A 74 -14.15 13.48 27.10
C GLY A 74 -14.42 14.99 26.95
N GLY A 75 -15.69 15.35 26.77
CA GLY A 75 -16.13 16.73 26.97
C GLY A 75 -15.67 17.22 28.35
N ARG A 76 -15.41 18.53 28.47
CA ARG A 76 -15.24 19.13 29.80
C ARG A 76 -16.36 18.69 30.75
#